data_AF-A0A520ICM5-F1
#
_entry.id   AF-A0A520ICM5-F1
#
_cell.length_a   1.000
_cell.length_b   1.000
_cell.length_c   1.000
_cell.angle_alpha   90.00
_cell.angle_beta   90.00
_cell.angle_gamma   90.00
#
_symmetry.space_group_name_H-M   'P 1'
#
loop_
_entity.id
_entity.type
_entity.pdbx_description
1 polymer ?
#
loop_
_entity_poly.entity_id
_entity_poly.type
_entity_poly.pdbx_seq_one_letter_code
_entity_poly.pdbx_strand_id
1 'polypeptide(L)'
;MSSIDLFAGYHDHQAQALAGLSLTKSLIETSFDAYDAAGMAAARAVLSDTLQSYQQLKHECIFNPAIVSGDPARADRARTMKIACIAAGEEYRHFIQTWTGVFGHDRWAEYRLSTLNLIKRLRDHIDTERRALDDLATMYPKAA
;
A
#
# COMPACT_ATOMS: atom_id res chain seq x y z
N MET A 1 15.35 -1.74 17.89
CA MET A 1 14.20 -0.86 17.58
C MET A 1 13.15 -1.11 18.65
N SER A 2 12.72 -0.09 19.40
CA SER A 2 11.67 -0.28 20.40
C SER A 2 10.32 -0.52 19.71
N SER A 3 9.34 -1.08 20.43
CA SER A 3 7.96 -1.23 19.90
C SER A 3 7.40 0.13 19.45
N ILE A 4 7.73 1.21 20.16
CA ILE A 4 7.30 2.58 19.86
C ILE A 4 7.91 3.07 18.52
N ASP A 5 9.19 2.80 18.26
CA ASP A 5 9.86 3.20 17.02
C ASP A 5 9.32 2.43 15.80
N LEU A 6 8.90 1.16 15.99
CA LEU A 6 8.31 0.34 14.94
C LEU A 6 6.96 0.89 14.47
N PHE A 7 6.09 1.29 15.41
CA PHE A 7 4.78 1.86 15.07
C PHE A 7 4.90 3.27 14.49
N ALA A 8 5.86 4.08 14.94
CA ALA A 8 6.15 5.37 14.32
C ALA A 8 6.57 5.20 12.85
N GLY A 9 7.53 4.31 12.56
CA GLY A 9 7.95 4.01 11.18
C GLY A 9 6.80 3.48 10.31
N TYR A 10 5.90 2.67 10.88
CA TYR A 10 4.70 2.21 10.18
C TYR A 10 3.78 3.37 9.77
N HIS A 11 3.50 4.32 10.67
CA HIS A 11 2.64 5.46 10.37
C HIS A 11 3.26 6.39 9.32
N ASP A 12 4.57 6.59 9.35
CA ASP A 12 5.28 7.40 8.37
C ASP A 12 5.18 6.80 6.96
N HIS A 13 5.45 5.50 6.80
CA HIS A 13 5.31 4.83 5.52
C HIS A 13 3.86 4.81 5.01
N GLN A 14 2.89 4.66 5.92
CA GLN A 14 1.47 4.76 5.59
C GLN A 14 1.11 6.16 5.07
N ALA A 15 1.54 7.22 5.75
CA ALA A 15 1.29 8.59 5.34
C ALA A 15 1.93 8.89 3.98
N GLN A 16 3.16 8.41 3.74
CA GLN A 16 3.84 8.52 2.45
C GLN A 16 3.07 7.78 1.33
N ALA A 17 2.58 6.57 1.59
CA ALA A 17 1.81 5.81 0.60
C ALA A 17 0.51 6.56 0.23
N LEU A 18 -0.21 7.08 1.23
CA LEU A 18 -1.44 7.85 1.02
C LEU A 18 -1.18 9.18 0.29
N ALA A 19 -0.05 9.84 0.56
CA ALA A 19 0.38 11.03 -0.15
C ALA A 19 0.68 10.71 -1.63
N GLY A 20 1.41 9.62 -1.91
CA GLY A 20 1.69 9.17 -3.27
C GLY A 20 0.42 8.83 -4.05
N LEU A 21 -0.55 8.15 -3.42
CA LEU A 21 -1.85 7.87 -4.01
C LEU A 21 -2.65 9.14 -4.31
N SER A 22 -2.57 10.15 -3.45
CA SER A 22 -3.24 11.43 -3.64
C SER A 22 -2.61 12.24 -4.77
N LEU A 23 -1.28 12.28 -4.86
CA LEU A 23 -0.56 12.90 -5.98
C LEU A 23 -0.92 12.23 -7.32
N THR A 24 -0.89 10.89 -7.35
CA THR A 24 -1.29 10.08 -8.51
C THR A 24 -2.72 10.41 -8.95
N LYS A 25 -3.64 10.57 -8.00
CA LYS A 25 -5.03 10.97 -8.28
C LYS A 25 -5.09 12.35 -8.95
N SER A 26 -4.39 13.34 -8.41
CA SER A 26 -4.37 14.69 -8.97
C SER A 26 -3.81 14.72 -10.41
N LEU A 27 -2.77 13.92 -10.68
CA LEU A 27 -2.17 13.81 -12.01
C LEU A 27 -3.09 13.13 -13.03
N ILE A 28 -3.93 12.18 -12.61
CA ILE A 28 -4.85 11.48 -13.53
C ILE A 28 -6.20 12.19 -13.72
N GLU A 29 -6.51 13.17 -12.86
CA GLU A 29 -7.73 13.95 -12.98
C GLU A 29 -7.65 15.04 -14.07
N THR A 30 -6.48 15.30 -14.64
CA THR A 30 -6.28 16.20 -15.78
C THR A 30 -6.77 15.59 -17.11
N SER A 31 -6.86 16.40 -18.17
CA SER A 31 -7.12 15.91 -19.52
C SER A 31 -5.89 15.22 -20.12
N PHE A 32 -6.06 14.39 -21.16
CA PHE A 32 -4.95 13.75 -21.85
C PHE A 32 -3.94 14.77 -22.41
N ASP A 33 -4.42 15.90 -22.95
CA ASP A 33 -3.54 16.95 -23.50
C ASP A 33 -2.68 17.64 -22.44
N ALA A 34 -3.12 17.60 -21.18
CA ALA A 34 -2.40 18.13 -20.02
C ALA A 34 -1.72 17.01 -19.20
N TYR A 35 -1.67 15.78 -19.72
CA TYR A 35 -1.10 14.64 -19.03
C TYR A 35 0.43 14.72 -19.02
N ASP A 36 0.99 14.92 -17.83
CA ASP A 36 2.43 14.85 -17.60
C ASP A 36 2.86 13.38 -17.45
N ALA A 37 3.23 12.76 -18.58
CA ALA A 37 3.69 11.37 -18.58
C ALA A 37 4.96 11.16 -17.73
N ALA A 38 5.86 12.13 -17.68
CA ALA A 38 7.09 12.04 -16.90
C ALA A 38 6.79 12.17 -15.40
N GLY A 39 5.98 13.15 -15.01
CA GLY A 39 5.50 13.31 -13.64
C GLY A 39 4.70 12.10 -13.15
N MET A 40 3.86 11.51 -14.00
CA MET A 40 3.15 10.28 -13.67
C MET A 40 4.10 9.09 -13.50
N ALA A 41 5.10 8.92 -14.38
CA ALA A 41 6.09 7.87 -14.22
C ALA A 41 6.89 8.02 -12.92
N ALA A 42 7.31 9.25 -12.59
CA ALA A 42 8.00 9.55 -11.33
C ALA A 42 7.11 9.27 -10.11
N ALA A 43 5.84 9.70 -10.14
CA ALA A 43 4.88 9.42 -9.06
C ALA A 43 4.66 7.92 -8.85
N ARG A 44 4.54 7.14 -9.93
CA ARG A 44 4.44 5.66 -9.85
C ARG A 44 5.71 5.03 -9.28
N ALA A 45 6.89 5.51 -9.65
CA ALA A 45 8.15 4.98 -9.12
C ALA A 45 8.22 5.20 -7.60
N VAL A 46 7.96 6.43 -7.13
CA VAL A 46 7.93 6.78 -5.70
C VAL A 46 6.88 5.95 -4.95
N LEU A 47 5.66 5.83 -5.51
CA LEU A 47 4.60 5.03 -4.90
C LEU A 47 4.99 3.55 -4.82
N SER A 48 5.61 2.99 -5.86
CA SER A 48 6.05 1.58 -5.87
C SER A 48 7.07 1.31 -4.78
N ASP A 49 8.08 2.17 -4.66
CA ASP A 49 9.13 2.05 -3.65
C ASP A 49 8.56 2.18 -2.23
N THR A 50 7.66 3.14 -2.04
CA THR A 50 6.97 3.36 -0.75
C THR A 50 6.12 2.14 -0.37
N LEU A 51 5.32 1.60 -1.29
CA LEU A 51 4.48 0.42 -1.03
C LEU A 51 5.31 -0.83 -0.77
N GLN A 52 6.43 -0.99 -1.48
CA GLN A 52 7.35 -2.11 -1.27
C GLN A 52 8.01 -2.05 0.12
N SER A 53 8.55 -0.88 0.48
CA SER A 53 9.17 -0.65 1.79
C SER A 53 8.16 -0.85 2.92
N TYR A 54 6.95 -0.31 2.74
CA TYR A 54 5.84 -0.49 3.66
C TYR A 54 5.46 -1.96 3.84
N GLN A 55 5.34 -2.71 2.74
CA GLN A 55 5.06 -4.14 2.75
C GLN A 55 6.15 -4.93 3.47
N GLN A 56 7.42 -4.64 3.19
CA GLN A 56 8.53 -5.32 3.82
C GLN A 56 8.55 -5.11 5.34
N LEU A 57 8.43 -3.85 5.79
CA LEU A 57 8.41 -3.51 7.21
C LEU A 57 7.32 -4.28 7.96
N LYS A 58 6.07 -4.24 7.50
CA LYS A 58 4.96 -4.91 8.20
C LYS A 58 5.07 -6.44 8.14
N HIS A 59 5.57 -7.00 7.04
CA HIS A 59 5.76 -8.45 6.95
C HIS A 59 6.84 -8.92 7.92
N GLU A 60 8.00 -8.28 7.93
CA GLU A 60 9.16 -8.71 8.70
C GLU A 60 9.02 -8.41 10.19
N CYS A 61 8.49 -7.24 10.54
CA CYS A 61 8.47 -6.78 11.93
C CYS A 61 7.16 -7.04 12.66
N ILE A 62 6.05 -7.27 11.95
CA ILE A 62 4.73 -7.42 12.58
C ILE A 62 4.12 -8.79 12.28
N PHE A 63 3.87 -9.10 11.01
CA PHE A 63 3.13 -10.32 10.66
C PHE A 63 3.93 -11.58 10.94
N ASN A 64 5.18 -11.67 10.47
CA ASN A 64 5.99 -12.87 10.69
C ASN A 64 6.20 -13.17 12.20
N PRO A 65 6.56 -12.19 13.05
CA PRO A 65 6.67 -12.42 14.49
C PRO A 65 5.34 -12.84 15.14
N ALA A 66 4.22 -12.23 14.74
CA ALA A 66 2.90 -12.59 15.26
C ALA A 66 2.47 -14.01 14.84
N ILE A 67 2.88 -14.47 13.67
CA ILE A 67 2.59 -15.83 13.18
C ILE A 67 3.33 -16.89 14.00
N VAL A 68 4.54 -16.58 14.50
CA VAL A 68 5.38 -17.53 15.25
C VAL A 68 5.28 -17.39 16.77
N SER A 69 4.50 -16.43 17.30
CA SER A 69 4.47 -16.12 18.73
C SER A 69 3.76 -17.15 19.61
N GLY A 70 3.22 -18.24 19.04
CA GLY A 70 2.54 -19.32 19.77
C GLY A 70 1.10 -19.03 20.19
N ASP A 71 0.59 -17.81 19.98
CA ASP A 71 -0.82 -17.44 20.18
C ASP A 71 -1.61 -17.72 18.88
N PRO A 72 -2.54 -18.70 18.88
CA PRO A 72 -3.28 -19.08 17.67
C PRO A 72 -4.14 -17.95 17.10
N ALA A 73 -4.81 -17.17 17.96
CA ALA A 73 -5.71 -16.10 17.52
C ALA A 73 -4.92 -14.97 16.86
N ARG A 74 -3.78 -14.61 17.46
CA ARG A 74 -2.86 -13.63 16.90
C ARG A 74 -2.22 -14.12 15.60
N ALA A 75 -1.81 -15.38 15.54
CA ALA A 75 -1.22 -15.96 14.33
C ALA A 75 -2.21 -15.98 13.16
N ASP A 76 -3.46 -16.38 13.39
CA ASP A 76 -4.49 -16.42 12.34
C ASP A 76 -4.85 -15.04 11.81
N ARG A 77 -4.92 -14.04 12.71
CA ARG A 77 -5.13 -12.65 12.31
C ARG A 77 -3.97 -12.13 11.46
N ALA A 78 -2.72 -12.36 11.88
CA ALA A 78 -1.54 -11.95 11.13
C ALA A 78 -1.42 -12.65 9.75
N ARG A 79 -1.79 -13.94 9.64
CA ARG A 79 -1.86 -14.64 8.34
C ARG A 79 -2.86 -14.00 7.41
N THR A 80 -4.06 -13.72 7.90
CA THR A 80 -5.15 -13.10 7.12
C THR A 80 -4.71 -11.75 6.57
N MET A 81 -4.10 -10.92 7.42
CA MET A 81 -3.58 -9.60 7.02
C MET A 81 -2.45 -9.72 5.99
N LYS A 82 -1.50 -10.64 6.19
CA LYS A 82 -0.40 -10.87 5.25
C LYS A 82 -0.91 -11.31 3.87
N ILE A 83 -1.89 -12.21 3.82
CA ILE A 83 -2.50 -12.65 2.56
C ILE A 83 -3.16 -11.46 1.84
N ALA A 84 -3.94 -10.66 2.55
CA ALA A 84 -4.59 -9.48 1.97
C ALA A 84 -3.56 -8.46 1.44
N CYS A 85 -2.46 -8.23 2.16
CA CYS A 85 -1.38 -7.37 1.70
C CYS A 85 -0.72 -7.90 0.41
N ILE A 86 -0.42 -9.20 0.35
CA ILE A 86 0.18 -9.81 -0.85
C ILE A 86 -0.75 -9.64 -2.05
N ALA A 87 -2.06 -9.90 -1.86
CA ALA A 87 -3.05 -9.73 -2.91
C ALA A 87 -3.12 -8.29 -3.44
N ALA A 88 -3.11 -7.29 -2.55
CA ALA A 88 -3.07 -5.88 -2.94
C ALA A 88 -1.78 -5.52 -3.71
N GLY A 89 -0.63 -6.08 -3.31
CA GLY A 89 0.64 -5.89 -4.00
C GLY A 89 0.68 -6.54 -5.39
N GLU A 90 0.07 -7.72 -5.55
CA GLU A 90 -0.11 -8.36 -6.88
C GLU A 90 -1.01 -7.53 -7.79
N GLU A 91 -2.13 -7.01 -7.26
CA GLU A 91 -3.04 -6.14 -8.03
C GLU A 91 -2.31 -4.88 -8.53
N TYR A 92 -1.53 -4.23 -7.67
CA TYR A 92 -0.71 -3.08 -8.06
C TYR A 92 0.32 -3.44 -9.14
N ARG A 93 1.04 -4.55 -8.99
CA ARG A 93 2.03 -4.99 -10.00
C ARG A 93 1.38 -5.31 -11.33
N HIS A 94 0.24 -6.00 -11.32
CA HIS A 94 -0.52 -6.29 -12.54
C HIS A 94 -0.98 -5.01 -13.24
N PHE A 95 -1.46 -4.03 -12.48
CA PHE A 95 -1.80 -2.71 -13.02
C PHE A 95 -0.58 -2.04 -13.66
N ILE A 96 0.57 -1.99 -12.98
CA ILE A 96 1.78 -1.38 -13.54
C ILE A 96 2.18 -2.08 -14.83
N GLN A 97 2.24 -3.41 -14.86
CA GLN A 97 2.57 -4.20 -16.05
C GLN A 97 1.63 -3.91 -17.23
N THR A 98 0.33 -3.79 -16.95
CA THR A 98 -0.69 -3.52 -17.97
C THR A 98 -0.55 -2.12 -18.57
N TRP A 99 -0.15 -1.15 -17.75
CA TRP A 99 -0.13 0.27 -18.10
C TRP A 99 1.29 0.88 -18.17
N THR A 100 2.32 0.03 -18.26
CA THR A 100 3.69 0.44 -18.59
C THR A 100 3.82 0.69 -20.10
N GLY A 101 4.34 1.86 -20.47
CA GLY A 101 4.57 2.24 -21.86
C GLY A 101 3.72 3.42 -22.32
N VAL A 102 3.87 3.79 -23.59
CA VAL A 102 3.12 4.87 -24.23
C VAL A 102 1.76 4.33 -24.66
N PHE A 103 0.67 4.91 -24.14
CA PHE A 103 -0.69 4.65 -24.59
C PHE A 103 -1.25 5.94 -25.20
N GLY A 104 -2.02 5.79 -26.28
CA GLY A 104 -2.62 6.90 -27.00
C GLY A 104 -3.89 7.43 -26.35
N HIS A 105 -4.47 8.46 -26.97
CA HIS A 105 -5.72 9.08 -26.56
C HIS A 105 -6.90 8.08 -26.53
N ASP A 106 -6.84 7.05 -27.38
CA ASP A 106 -7.83 5.97 -27.49
C ASP A 106 -7.97 5.12 -26.22
N ARG A 107 -6.91 5.01 -25.42
CA ARG A 107 -6.90 4.23 -24.17
C ARG A 107 -6.92 5.09 -22.91
N TRP A 108 -6.95 6.41 -23.03
CA TRP A 108 -6.91 7.33 -21.89
C TRP A 108 -8.03 7.09 -20.89
N ALA A 109 -9.27 6.95 -21.36
CA ALA A 109 -10.43 6.76 -20.48
C ALA A 109 -10.33 5.46 -19.67
N GLU A 110 -9.89 4.37 -20.31
CA GLU A 110 -9.69 3.07 -19.67
C GLU A 110 -8.56 3.14 -18.63
N TYR A 111 -7.44 3.75 -19.01
CA TYR A 111 -6.29 3.95 -18.11
C TYR A 111 -6.67 4.79 -16.89
N ARG A 112 -7.35 5.93 -17.10
CA ARG A 112 -7.81 6.83 -16.03
C ARG A 112 -8.74 6.12 -15.06
N LEU A 113 -9.76 5.43 -15.57
CA LEU A 113 -10.71 4.70 -14.73
C LEU A 113 -10.01 3.60 -13.94
N SER A 114 -9.12 2.84 -14.59
CA SER A 114 -8.34 1.77 -13.95
C SER A 114 -7.45 2.32 -12.83
N THR A 115 -6.79 3.46 -13.07
CA THR A 115 -5.94 4.16 -12.08
C THR A 115 -6.77 4.59 -10.87
N LEU A 116 -7.92 5.23 -11.09
CA LEU A 116 -8.78 5.70 -10.00
C LEU A 116 -9.34 4.53 -9.16
N ASN A 117 -9.73 3.44 -9.82
CA ASN A 117 -10.20 2.23 -9.15
C ASN A 117 -9.10 1.60 -8.29
N LEU A 118 -7.88 1.49 -8.82
CA LEU A 118 -6.74 0.98 -8.06
C LEU A 118 -6.43 1.87 -6.85
N ILE A 119 -6.39 3.20 -7.04
CA ILE A 119 -6.17 4.15 -5.95
C ILE A 119 -7.19 3.94 -4.83
N LYS A 120 -8.48 3.82 -5.19
CA LYS A 120 -9.55 3.57 -4.21
C LYS A 120 -9.28 2.27 -3.44
N ARG A 121 -9.01 1.15 -4.14
CA ARG A 121 -8.77 -0.16 -3.51
C ARG A 121 -7.56 -0.14 -2.59
N LEU A 122 -6.45 0.48 -3.01
CA LEU A 122 -5.24 0.62 -2.19
C LEU A 122 -5.49 1.47 -0.95
N ARG A 123 -6.23 2.59 -1.06
CA ARG A 123 -6.62 3.39 0.12
C ARG A 123 -7.48 2.58 1.10
N ASP A 124 -8.51 1.92 0.59
CA ASP A 124 -9.40 1.07 1.42
C ASP A 124 -8.62 -0.04 2.13
N HIS A 125 -7.65 -0.65 1.44
CA HIS A 125 -6.74 -1.65 2.00
C HIS A 125 -5.88 -1.06 3.12
N ILE A 126 -5.21 0.07 2.87
CA ILE A 126 -4.36 0.75 3.86
C ILE A 126 -5.17 1.15 5.11
N ASP A 127 -6.38 1.67 4.93
CA ASP A 127 -7.26 2.05 6.05
C ASP A 127 -7.74 0.85 6.87
N THR A 128 -8.05 -0.25 6.20
CA THR A 128 -8.43 -1.50 6.87
C THR A 128 -7.27 -2.10 7.62
N GLU A 129 -6.08 -2.08 7.02
CA GLU A 129 -4.86 -2.56 7.65
C GLU A 129 -4.50 -1.74 8.88
N ARG A 130 -4.67 -0.40 8.85
CA ARG A 130 -4.44 0.48 10.00
C ARG A 130 -5.22 0.02 11.22
N ARG A 131 -6.54 -0.13 11.07
CA ARG A 131 -7.43 -0.58 12.16
C ARG A 131 -7.01 -1.95 12.68
N ALA A 132 -6.66 -2.86 11.78
CA ALA A 132 -6.28 -4.21 12.16
C ALA A 132 -4.90 -4.28 12.84
N LEU A 133 -3.97 -3.38 12.50
CA LEU A 133 -2.68 -3.25 13.16
C LEU A 133 -2.80 -2.60 14.53
N ASP A 134 -3.66 -1.58 14.67
CA ASP A 134 -3.99 -0.99 15.97
C ASP A 134 -4.52 -2.08 16.92
N ASP A 135 -5.45 -2.92 16.45
CA ASP A 135 -5.94 -4.06 17.23
C ASP A 135 -4.83 -5.07 17.57
N LEU A 136 -3.97 -5.41 16.61
CA LEU A 136 -2.87 -6.36 16.83
C LEU A 136 -1.84 -5.80 17.82
N ALA A 137 -1.62 -4.48 17.85
CA ALA A 137 -0.77 -3.79 18.80
C ALA A 137 -1.28 -3.92 20.23
N THR A 138 -2.60 -3.85 20.44
CA THR A 138 -3.21 -4.05 21.77
C THR A 138 -3.03 -5.48 22.31
N MET A 139 -2.75 -6.45 21.43
CA MET A 139 -2.49 -7.85 21.79
C MET A 139 -1.02 -8.11 22.17
N TYR A 140 -0.12 -7.13 22.04
CA TYR A 140 1.23 -7.27 22.58
C TYR A 140 1.18 -7.07 24.11
N PRO A 141 1.69 -8.02 24.92
CA PRO A 141 1.82 -7.77 26.35
C PRO A 141 2.70 -6.52 26.55
N LYS A 142 2.26 -5.60 27.42
CA LYS A 142 3.16 -4.55 27.92
C LYS A 142 4.38 -5.26 28.51
N ALA A 143 5.58 -4.88 28.05
CA ALA A 143 6.80 -5.31 28.71
C ALA A 143 6.66 -4.96 30.20
N ALA A 144 6.76 -5.99 31.05
CA ALA A 144 6.78 -5.85 32.50
C ALA A 144 8.09 -5.19 32.95
#